data_AF-R7HQU6-F1
#
_entry.id   AF-R7HQU6-F1
#
_cell.length_a   1.000
_cell.length_b   1.000
_cell.length_c   1.000
_cell.angle_alpha   90.00
_cell.angle_beta   90.00
_cell.angle_gamma   90.00
#
_symmetry.space_group_name_H-M   'P 1'
#
loop_
_entity.id
_entity.type
_entity.pdbx_description
1 polymer ?
#
loop_
_entity_poly.entity_id
_entity_poly.type
_entity_poly.pdbx_seq_one_letter_code
_entity_poly.pdbx_strand_id
1 'polypeptide(L)'
;MKGGQCVSRGISFTIKDGKAVNAKINGKKIDKNRTYRISTISYIYEGNDDLVSFAKANLLYSSDRPMKFDIADYVKENPKLSLDHTKRITNK
;
A
#
# COMPACT_ATOMS: atom_id res chain seq x y z
N MET A 1 -12.04 -5.95 14.70
CA MET A 1 -11.79 -5.28 13.40
C MET A 1 -10.33 -5.49 13.05
N LYS A 2 -9.99 -6.01 11.87
CA LYS A 2 -8.59 -6.01 11.39
C LYS A 2 -8.21 -4.53 11.19
N GLY A 3 -7.24 -4.04 11.96
CA GLY A 3 -6.96 -2.61 12.20
C GLY A 3 -6.32 -1.85 11.04
N GLY A 4 -6.91 -1.91 9.85
CA GLY A 4 -6.42 -1.23 8.65
C GLY A 4 -5.11 -1.83 8.10
N GLN A 5 -4.95 -1.84 6.78
CA GLN A 5 -3.68 -2.19 6.15
C GLN A 5 -2.99 -0.89 5.70
N CYS A 6 -1.69 -0.78 5.96
CA CYS A 6 -0.91 0.41 5.62
C CYS A 6 -0.86 0.62 4.10
N VAL A 7 -0.95 1.88 3.67
CA VAL A 7 -0.82 2.27 2.26
C VAL A 7 0.15 3.45 2.12
N SER A 8 0.76 3.58 0.95
CA SER A 8 1.67 4.70 0.66
C SER A 8 0.93 6.03 0.48
N ARG A 9 1.67 7.13 0.58
CA ARG A 9 1.18 8.53 0.51
C ARG A 9 0.20 8.82 -0.64
N GLY A 10 0.35 8.15 -1.78
CA GLY A 10 -0.47 8.38 -2.97
C GLY A 10 -1.88 7.78 -2.90
N ILE A 11 -2.15 6.89 -1.96
CA ILE A 11 -3.41 6.16 -1.88
C ILE A 11 -4.41 6.90 -0.98
N SER A 12 -5.68 6.94 -1.41
CA SER A 12 -6.78 7.40 -0.55
C SER A 12 -8.07 6.66 -0.88
N PHE A 13 -8.91 6.40 0.12
CA PHE A 13 -10.22 5.78 -0.05
C PHE A 13 -11.14 6.06 1.15
N THR A 14 -12.43 5.77 0.98
CA THR A 14 -13.41 5.80 2.06
C THR A 14 -13.80 4.36 2.42
N ILE A 15 -13.88 4.05 3.70
CA ILE A 15 -14.52 2.82 4.19
C ILE A 15 -15.99 3.13 4.40
N LYS A 16 -16.86 2.38 3.72
CA LYS A 16 -18.31 2.44 3.86
C LYS A 16 -18.84 1.01 3.91
N ASP A 17 -19.64 0.68 4.91
CA ASP A 17 -20.24 -0.65 5.10
C ASP A 17 -19.20 -1.79 5.05
N GLY A 18 -18.03 -1.56 5.66
CA GLY A 18 -16.92 -2.51 5.68
C GLY A 18 -16.15 -2.65 4.35
N LYS A 19 -16.44 -1.83 3.34
CA LYS A 19 -15.80 -1.88 2.01
C LYS A 19 -15.05 -0.60 1.68
N ALA A 20 -13.94 -0.73 0.97
CA ALA A 20 -13.25 0.42 0.38
C ALA A 20 -14.02 0.92 -0.86
N VAL A 21 -14.39 2.20 -0.85
CA VAL A 21 -15.05 2.91 -1.94
C VAL A 21 -14.28 4.18 -2.28
N ASN A 22 -14.49 4.72 -3.49
CA ASN A 22 -13.82 5.95 -3.97
C ASN A 22 -12.29 5.90 -3.88
N ALA A 23 -11.70 4.72 -4.11
CA ALA A 23 -10.25 4.55 -4.10
C ALA A 23 -9.58 5.36 -5.21
N LYS A 24 -8.49 6.05 -4.86
CA LYS A 24 -7.71 6.91 -5.75
C LYS A 24 -6.22 6.68 -5.55
N ILE A 25 -5.48 6.85 -6.64
CA ILE A 25 -4.01 6.91 -6.69
C ILE A 25 -3.64 8.32 -7.17
N ASN A 26 -2.94 9.09 -6.33
CA ASN A 26 -2.55 10.47 -6.59
C ASN A 26 -3.74 11.35 -7.02
N GLY A 27 -4.87 11.21 -6.30
CA GLY A 27 -6.10 11.96 -6.57
C GLY A 27 -6.93 11.47 -7.77
N LYS A 28 -6.41 10.56 -8.59
CA LYS A 28 -7.11 10.00 -9.75
C LYS A 28 -7.81 8.69 -9.38
N LYS A 29 -9.03 8.48 -9.88
CA LYS A 29 -9.76 7.20 -9.69
C LYS A 29 -8.93 6.04 -10.25
N ILE A 30 -9.02 4.89 -9.60
CA ILE A 30 -8.43 3.66 -10.14
C ILE A 30 -9.14 3.31 -11.45
N ASP A 31 -8.34 3.05 -12.48
CA ASP A 31 -8.78 2.58 -13.79
C ASP A 31 -8.66 1.04 -13.82
N LYS A 32 -9.78 0.35 -14.08
CA LYS A 32 -9.83 -1.11 -14.09
C LYS A 32 -9.10 -1.73 -15.28
N ASN A 33 -8.87 -0.95 -16.34
CA ASN A 33 -8.24 -1.42 -17.57
C ASN A 33 -6.73 -1.13 -17.59
N ARG A 34 -6.19 -0.56 -16.49
CA ARG A 34 -4.79 -0.18 -16.38
C ARG A 34 -4.01 -1.14 -15.49
N THR A 35 -2.79 -1.46 -15.90
CA THR A 35 -1.82 -2.16 -15.05
C THR A 35 -1.11 -1.20 -14.12
N TYR A 36 -1.02 -1.58 -12.84
CA TYR A 36 -0.29 -0.84 -11.81
C TYR A 36 0.87 -1.66 -11.29
N ARG A 37 1.99 -1.01 -10.99
CA ARG A 37 3.12 -1.62 -10.28
C ARG A 37 2.97 -1.36 -8.79
N ILE A 38 3.11 -2.40 -7.99
CA ILE A 38 3.02 -2.36 -6.53
C ILE A 38 4.33 -2.91 -5.97
N SER A 39 4.81 -2.32 -4.87
CA SER A 39 5.91 -2.87 -4.07
C SER A 39 5.33 -3.34 -2.74
N THR A 40 5.65 -4.56 -2.33
CA THR A 40 5.20 -5.17 -1.08
C THR A 40 6.21 -6.22 -0.63
N ILE A 41 6.05 -6.74 0.59
CA ILE A 41 6.86 -7.86 1.10
C ILE A 41 6.36 -9.21 0.57
N SER A 42 7.22 -10.23 0.57
CA SER A 42 6.89 -11.60 0.11
C SER A 42 5.65 -12.16 0.80
N TYR A 43 5.53 -11.96 2.12
CA TYR A 43 4.38 -12.41 2.91
C TYR A 43 3.04 -11.94 2.30
N ILE A 44 2.95 -10.68 1.88
CA ILE A 44 1.71 -10.15 1.25
C ILE A 44 1.59 -10.57 -0.21
N TYR A 45 2.70 -10.63 -0.95
CA TYR A 45 2.71 -11.11 -2.34
C TYR A 45 2.15 -12.54 -2.45
N GLU A 46 2.48 -13.41 -1.49
CA GLU A 46 1.98 -14.78 -1.40
C GLU A 46 0.49 -14.88 -1.04
N GLY A 47 -0.16 -13.76 -0.73
CA GLY A 47 -1.60 -13.70 -0.46
C GLY A 47 -1.98 -13.99 0.99
N ASN A 48 -1.02 -13.98 1.92
CA ASN A 48 -1.32 -14.07 3.35
C ASN A 48 -2.18 -12.88 3.83
N ASP A 49 -2.71 -12.94 5.05
CA ASP A 49 -3.62 -11.92 5.63
C ASP A 49 -4.91 -11.66 4.85
N ASP A 50 -5.42 -12.69 4.13
CA ASP A 50 -6.57 -12.63 3.22
C ASP A 50 -6.36 -11.70 2.01
N LEU A 51 -5.12 -11.31 1.70
CA LEU A 51 -4.78 -10.47 0.55
C LEU A 51 -4.53 -11.29 -0.71
N VAL A 52 -5.37 -12.31 -0.93
CA VAL A 52 -5.26 -13.33 -2.00
C VAL A 52 -5.24 -12.78 -3.42
N SER A 53 -5.65 -11.53 -3.64
CA SER A 53 -5.54 -10.86 -4.94
C SER A 53 -4.09 -10.55 -5.31
N PHE A 54 -3.18 -10.38 -4.34
CA PHE A 54 -1.76 -10.13 -4.60
C PHE A 54 -1.07 -11.36 -5.21
N ALA A 55 -1.46 -12.56 -4.79
CA ALA A 55 -0.95 -13.82 -5.34
C ALA A 55 -1.31 -14.06 -6.82
N LYS A 56 -2.20 -13.22 -7.39
CA LYS A 56 -2.58 -13.24 -8.81
C LYS A 56 -1.76 -12.29 -9.67
N ALA A 57 -0.89 -11.48 -9.07
CA ALA A 57 -0.07 -10.50 -9.79
C ALA A 57 1.18 -11.16 -10.39
N ASN A 58 1.68 -10.60 -11.50
CA ASN A 58 2.96 -11.02 -12.06
C ASN A 58 4.12 -10.46 -11.21
N LEU A 59 5.04 -11.33 -10.79
CA LEU A 59 6.28 -10.89 -10.16
C LEU A 59 7.18 -10.20 -11.20
N LEU A 60 7.49 -8.92 -10.95
CA LEU A 60 8.42 -8.18 -11.79
C LEU A 60 9.87 -8.25 -11.28
N TYR A 61 10.03 -8.24 -9.96
CA TYR A 61 11.32 -8.27 -9.27
C TYR A 61 11.11 -8.67 -7.81
N SER A 62 12.07 -9.39 -7.24
CA SER A 62 12.15 -9.71 -5.81
C SER A 62 13.56 -9.48 -5.29
N SER A 63 13.68 -9.18 -4.01
CA SER A 63 14.94 -9.03 -3.29
C SER A 63 14.89 -9.87 -2.03
N ASP A 64 15.97 -10.59 -1.73
CA ASP A 64 16.12 -11.32 -0.47
C ASP A 64 16.50 -10.40 0.70
N ARG A 65 16.77 -9.12 0.42
CA ARG A 65 17.07 -8.12 1.45
C ARG A 65 15.86 -7.92 2.35
N PRO A 66 15.98 -8.10 3.68
CA PRO A 66 14.89 -7.82 4.60
C PRO A 66 14.47 -6.34 4.55
N MET A 67 13.16 -6.08 4.41
CA MET A 67 12.56 -4.74 4.29
C MET A 67 13.04 -3.74 5.36
N LYS A 68 13.35 -4.20 6.57
CA LYS A 68 13.85 -3.33 7.65
C LYS A 68 15.10 -2.55 7.26
N PHE A 69 15.94 -3.10 6.39
CA PHE A 69 17.15 -2.41 5.94
C PHE A 69 16.82 -1.32 4.91
N ASP A 70 15.84 -1.54 4.03
CA ASP A 70 15.37 -0.51 3.10
C ASP A 70 14.72 0.66 3.86
N ILE A 71 13.97 0.36 4.92
CA ILE A 71 13.43 1.38 5.83
C ILE A 71 14.57 2.14 6.54
N ALA A 72 15.57 1.43 7.05
CA ALA A 72 16.71 2.06 7.72
C ALA A 72 17.49 2.99 6.77
N ASP A 73 17.71 2.57 5.52
CA ASP A 73 18.39 3.38 4.52
C ASP A 73 17.56 4.61 4.15
N TYR A 74 16.24 4.45 3.95
CA TYR A 74 15.34 5.59 3.75
C TYR A 74 15.41 6.61 4.90
N VAL A 75 15.40 6.17 6.16
CA VAL A 75 15.50 7.07 7.32
C VAL A 75 16.85 7.78 7.38
N LYS A 76 17.96 7.09 7.06
CA LYS A 76 19.30 7.71 7.01
C LYS A 76 19.39 8.78 5.92
N GLU A 77 18.82 8.51 4.75
CA GLU A 77 18.79 9.45 3.62
C GLU A 77 17.82 10.62 3.84
N ASN A 78 16.82 10.43 4.72
CA ASN A 78 15.79 11.41 5.04
C ASN A 78 15.77 11.71 6.56
N PRO A 79 16.82 12.35 7.12
CA PRO A 79 16.99 12.52 8.56
C PRO A 79 15.94 13.42 9.21
N LYS A 80 15.18 14.18 8.42
CA LYS A 80 14.03 14.98 8.86
C LYS A 80 12.74 14.34 8.37
N LEU A 81 12.12 13.53 9.22
CA LEU A 81 10.80 12.98 8.97
C LEU A 81 9.73 13.97 9.44
N SER A 82 8.84 14.36 8.54
CA SER A 82 7.66 15.16 8.87
C SER A 82 6.42 14.27 8.93
N LEU A 83 5.57 14.46 9.93
CA LEU A 83 4.27 13.80 9.97
C LEU A 83 3.38 14.30 8.84
N ASP A 84 2.85 13.38 8.05
CA ASP A 84 1.85 13.67 7.02
C ASP A 84 0.45 13.58 7.63
N HIS A 85 -0.15 14.74 7.92
CA HIS A 85 -1.49 14.84 8.51
C HIS A 85 -2.62 14.67 7.50
N THR A 86 -2.33 14.33 6.24
CA THR A 86 -3.38 14.15 5.24
C THR A 86 -4.31 12.99 5.62
N LYS A 87 -5.61 13.25 5.73
CA LYS A 87 -6.62 12.18 5.89
C LYS A 87 -6.76 11.40 4.58
N ARG A 88 -6.16 10.21 4.53
CA ARG A 88 -6.15 9.33 3.34
C ARG A 88 -7.22 8.25 3.38
N ILE A 89 -7.48 7.72 4.57
CA ILE A 89 -8.50 6.72 4.83
C ILE A 89 -9.56 7.38 5.70
N THR A 90 -10.78 7.47 5.19
CA THR A 90 -11.91 8.10 5.89
C THR A 90 -13.00 7.07 6.13
N ASN A 91 -13.73 7.15 7.25
CA ASN A 91 -14.92 6.32 7.48
C ASN A 91 -16.18 7.13 7.15
N LYS A 92 -17.16 6.49 6.52
CA LYS A 92 -18.51 7.02 6.30
C LYS A 92 -19.56 6.01 6.69
#